data_AF-Q2H4N0-F1
#
_entry.id   AF-Q2H4N0-F1
#
_cell.length_a   1.000
_cell.length_b   1.000
_cell.length_c   1.000
_cell.angle_alpha   90.00
_cell.angle_beta   90.00
_cell.angle_gamma   90.00
#
_symmetry.space_group_name_H-M   'P 1'
#
loop_
_entity.id
_entity.type
_entity.pdbx_description
1 polymer ?
#
loop_
_entity_poly.entity_id
_entity_poly.type
_entity_poly.pdbx_seq_one_letter_code
_entity_poly.pdbx_strand_id
1 'polypeptide(L)'
;MAPATRLCLLPLRPITSAARGTARVAATTNVATRSIHTIPAQSAKVVPVYGTGPPPEPPQPSAEFAAEIVPVLTDGSLLPRPQAPGTREVVQGWILSLSAFELAALERATLAGKSLLAAARLVAEWSEEGAQAAVPVSVQGGEGGGRERFGVEEAARAVSLEVEWQTKKWGEVEDTHDVEKEDLRRQLGSAVLLVSGTGNGTGPKSD
;
A
#
# COMPACT_ATOMS: atom_id res chain seq x y z
N MET A 1 -15.38 34.64 53.18
CA MET A 1 -15.60 35.59 52.06
C MET A 1 -16.40 34.89 50.98
N ALA A 2 -17.48 35.53 50.52
CA ALA A 2 -18.50 34.96 49.65
C ALA A 2 -18.00 34.66 48.21
N PRO A 3 -18.61 33.71 47.49
CA PRO A 3 -18.35 33.47 46.07
C PRO A 3 -19.21 34.37 45.15
N ALA A 4 -18.64 34.81 44.02
CA ALA A 4 -19.34 35.58 42.98
C ALA A 4 -19.55 34.76 41.70
N THR A 5 -20.67 34.04 41.65
CA THR A 5 -21.81 34.19 40.72
C THR A 5 -21.60 34.68 39.26
N ARG A 6 -22.03 33.81 38.32
CA ARG A 6 -22.72 34.00 37.01
C ARG A 6 -21.87 34.20 35.73
N LEU A 7 -21.95 33.37 34.68
CA LEU A 7 -23.05 32.90 33.78
C LEU A 7 -22.85 33.53 32.38
N CYS A 8 -22.51 32.74 31.37
CA CYS A 8 -22.87 33.06 29.98
C CYS A 8 -23.17 31.76 29.23
N LEU A 9 -24.45 31.38 29.28
CA LEU A 9 -25.10 30.45 28.37
C LEU A 9 -25.27 31.18 27.04
N LEU A 10 -24.61 30.71 25.97
CA LEU A 10 -24.95 31.13 24.61
C LEU A 10 -25.98 30.14 24.04
N PRO A 11 -27.14 30.62 23.55
CA PRO A 11 -28.17 29.76 22.95
C PRO A 11 -27.82 29.36 21.51
N LEU A 12 -27.99 28.08 21.22
CA LEU A 12 -28.11 27.49 19.89
C LEU A 12 -29.22 28.20 19.11
N ARG A 13 -28.90 28.72 17.92
CA ARG A 13 -29.89 29.25 16.98
C ARG A 13 -30.27 28.18 15.96
N PRO A 14 -31.56 27.79 15.85
CA PRO A 14 -32.05 27.00 14.73
C PRO A 14 -32.23 27.92 13.51
N ILE A 15 -31.69 27.52 12.37
CA ILE A 15 -31.96 28.18 11.09
C ILE A 15 -33.14 27.43 10.46
N THR A 16 -34.33 28.03 10.51
CA THR A 16 -35.52 27.55 9.79
C THR A 16 -35.65 28.23 8.43
N SER A 17 -35.78 27.37 7.41
CA SER A 17 -36.55 27.45 6.17
C SER A 17 -36.86 28.81 5.52
N ALA A 18 -36.47 28.94 4.25
CA ALA A 18 -37.30 29.62 3.26
C ALA A 18 -37.16 28.92 1.89
N ALA A 19 -38.22 28.24 1.48
CA ALA A 19 -38.46 27.84 0.10
C ALA A 19 -38.60 29.10 -0.77
N ARG A 20 -37.94 29.11 -1.93
CA ARG A 20 -38.28 30.01 -3.03
C ARG A 20 -37.94 29.32 -4.35
N GLY A 21 -39.00 29.00 -5.11
CA GLY A 21 -38.90 28.52 -6.47
C GLY A 21 -38.69 29.66 -7.48
N THR A 22 -38.66 29.27 -8.75
CA THR A 22 -38.37 30.01 -10.00
C THR A 22 -36.86 30.14 -10.28
N ALA A 23 -36.31 29.81 -11.45
CA ALA A 23 -36.85 29.40 -12.74
C ALA A 23 -35.80 28.51 -13.46
N ARG A 24 -36.25 27.55 -14.27
CA ARG A 24 -35.37 26.77 -15.16
C ARG A 24 -34.83 27.71 -16.25
N VAL A 25 -33.53 28.02 -16.19
CA VAL A 25 -32.79 28.55 -17.33
C VAL A 25 -32.23 27.35 -18.08
N ALA A 26 -32.69 27.15 -19.31
CA ALA A 26 -32.13 26.17 -20.23
C ALA A 26 -30.74 26.65 -20.65
N ALA A 27 -29.70 26.13 -20.00
CA ALA A 27 -28.35 26.24 -20.50
C ALA A 27 -28.20 25.25 -21.67
N THR A 28 -28.09 25.79 -22.88
CA THR A 28 -27.70 25.05 -24.06
C THR A 28 -26.31 24.46 -23.83
N THR A 29 -26.27 23.13 -23.77
CA THR A 29 -25.07 22.32 -23.64
C THR A 29 -24.19 22.50 -24.88
N ASN A 30 -23.01 23.11 -24.72
CA ASN A 30 -21.94 22.95 -25.69
C ASN A 30 -20.99 21.87 -25.17
N VAL A 31 -21.41 20.61 -25.30
CA VAL A 31 -20.50 19.48 -25.13
C VAL A 31 -19.69 19.40 -26.41
N ALA A 32 -18.48 19.96 -26.37
CA ALA A 32 -17.47 19.71 -27.37
C ALA A 32 -17.13 18.21 -27.35
N THR A 33 -17.72 17.45 -28.26
CA THR A 33 -17.41 16.04 -28.48
C THR A 33 -16.00 15.97 -29.04
N ARG A 34 -15.03 15.63 -28.18
CA ARG A 34 -13.69 15.24 -28.64
C ARG A 34 -13.82 13.91 -29.39
N SER A 35 -13.55 13.91 -30.69
CA SER A 35 -13.42 12.70 -31.49
C SER A 35 -12.17 11.93 -31.07
N ILE A 36 -12.34 10.76 -30.43
CA ILE A 36 -11.25 9.92 -29.87
C ILE A 36 -10.86 8.76 -30.81
N HIS A 37 -11.16 8.79 -32.11
CA HIS A 37 -10.60 7.78 -33.02
C HIS A 37 -10.50 8.26 -34.46
N THR A 38 -9.46 7.82 -35.15
CA THR A 38 -9.14 8.07 -36.57
C THR A 38 -9.57 6.91 -37.48
N ILE A 39 -10.38 5.98 -36.98
CA ILE A 39 -10.80 4.79 -37.73
C ILE A 39 -12.18 5.06 -38.35
N PRO A 40 -12.39 4.76 -39.66
CA PRO A 40 -13.70 4.90 -40.27
C PRO A 40 -14.69 3.93 -39.62
N ALA A 41 -15.88 4.44 -39.28
CA ALA A 41 -16.95 3.63 -38.73
C ALA A 41 -17.36 2.55 -39.75
N GLN A 42 -17.17 1.28 -39.38
CA GLN A 42 -17.58 0.12 -40.18
C GLN A 42 -18.85 -0.49 -39.56
N SER A 43 -19.82 -0.89 -40.39
CA SER A 43 -21.04 -1.54 -39.93
C SER A 43 -20.72 -2.91 -39.31
N ALA A 44 -21.42 -3.26 -38.23
CA ALA A 44 -21.21 -4.51 -37.52
C ALA A 44 -21.64 -5.70 -38.39
N LYS A 45 -20.69 -6.58 -38.72
CA LYS A 45 -20.95 -7.88 -39.33
C LYS A 45 -21.45 -8.83 -38.24
N VAL A 46 -22.76 -9.08 -38.20
CA VAL A 46 -23.37 -10.01 -37.23
C VAL A 46 -23.02 -11.43 -37.65
N VAL A 47 -22.18 -12.09 -36.85
CA VAL A 47 -21.86 -13.52 -36.98
C VAL A 47 -22.74 -14.27 -35.97
N PRO A 48 -23.40 -15.39 -36.35
CA PRO A 48 -24.08 -16.24 -35.38
C PRO A 48 -23.09 -16.69 -34.30
N VAL A 49 -23.36 -16.32 -33.05
CA VAL A 49 -22.49 -16.61 -31.91
C VAL A 49 -22.61 -18.09 -31.56
N TYR A 50 -21.72 -18.92 -32.10
CA TYR A 50 -21.52 -20.29 -31.63
C TYR A 50 -20.69 -20.26 -30.33
N GLY A 51 -21.32 -19.84 -29.24
CA GLY A 51 -20.74 -19.86 -27.90
C GLY A 51 -20.95 -21.22 -27.23
N THR A 52 -20.21 -22.24 -27.63
CA THR A 52 -20.10 -23.50 -26.87
C THR A 52 -18.63 -23.94 -26.80
N GLY A 53 -17.82 -23.10 -26.16
CA GLY A 53 -16.51 -23.49 -25.64
C GLY A 53 -16.50 -23.23 -24.14
N PRO A 54 -15.78 -24.03 -23.34
CA PRO A 54 -15.50 -23.67 -21.97
C PRO A 54 -14.91 -22.25 -21.94
N PRO A 55 -15.21 -21.45 -20.91
CA PRO A 55 -14.70 -20.09 -20.79
C PRO A 55 -13.19 -20.09 -21.06
N PRO A 56 -12.68 -19.19 -21.92
CA PRO A 56 -11.25 -19.12 -22.17
C PRO A 56 -10.56 -18.90 -20.83
N GLU A 57 -9.49 -19.65 -20.59
CA GLU A 57 -8.70 -19.51 -19.39
C GLU A 57 -8.20 -18.06 -19.28
N PRO A 58 -8.29 -17.43 -18.10
CA PRO A 58 -7.81 -16.07 -17.91
C PRO A 58 -6.37 -15.94 -18.45
N PRO A 59 -6.03 -14.85 -19.15
CA PRO A 59 -4.67 -14.66 -19.64
C PRO A 59 -3.73 -14.71 -18.43
N GLN A 60 -2.90 -15.76 -18.37
CA GLN A 60 -1.85 -15.83 -17.37
C GLN A 60 -0.88 -14.66 -17.62
N PRO A 61 -0.43 -13.93 -16.58
CA PRO A 61 0.54 -12.87 -16.74
C PRO A 61 1.76 -13.46 -17.44
N SER A 62 2.13 -12.89 -18.59
CA SER A 62 3.23 -13.41 -19.39
C SER A 62 4.49 -13.41 -18.53
N ALA A 63 5.12 -14.59 -18.38
CA ALA A 63 6.30 -14.79 -17.55
C ALA A 63 7.48 -13.84 -17.91
N GLU A 64 7.43 -13.21 -19.09
CA GLU A 64 8.34 -12.15 -19.53
C GLU A 64 8.30 -10.86 -18.68
N PHE A 65 7.24 -10.63 -17.89
CA PHE A 65 7.13 -9.49 -16.97
C PHE A 65 7.35 -9.85 -15.50
N ALA A 66 7.83 -11.05 -15.19
CA ALA A 66 8.31 -11.36 -13.85
C ALA A 66 9.58 -10.52 -13.59
N ALA A 67 9.40 -9.36 -12.96
CA ALA A 67 10.47 -8.41 -12.71
C ALA A 67 11.44 -8.96 -11.66
N GLU A 68 12.55 -9.53 -12.11
CA GLU A 68 13.68 -9.88 -11.25
C GLU A 68 14.35 -8.59 -10.74
N ILE A 69 14.40 -8.42 -9.42
CA ILE A 69 15.09 -7.29 -8.79
C ILE A 69 16.56 -7.67 -8.64
N VAL A 70 17.43 -7.00 -9.39
CA VAL A 70 18.88 -7.23 -9.32
C VAL A 70 19.53 -6.33 -8.26
N PRO A 71 20.63 -6.77 -7.60
CA PRO A 71 21.39 -5.91 -6.70
C PRO A 71 21.88 -4.62 -7.38
N VAL A 72 21.80 -3.50 -6.65
CA VAL A 72 22.15 -2.16 -7.16
C VAL A 72 23.65 -2.01 -7.40
N LEU A 73 24.48 -2.55 -6.49
CA LEU A 73 25.94 -2.50 -6.54
C LEU A 73 26.50 -3.86 -6.95
N THR A 74 27.61 -3.83 -7.69
CA THR A 74 28.40 -5.00 -8.09
C THR A 74 29.84 -4.81 -7.61
N ASP A 75 30.57 -5.91 -7.45
CA ASP A 75 31.95 -5.87 -6.96
C ASP A 75 32.82 -4.98 -7.86
N GLY A 76 33.20 -3.81 -7.35
CA GLY A 76 34.10 -2.86 -8.02
C GLY A 76 33.45 -1.62 -8.67
N SER A 77 32.12 -1.44 -8.59
CA SER A 77 31.46 -0.21 -9.07
C SER A 77 30.74 0.53 -7.94
N LEU A 78 30.98 1.84 -7.83
CA LEU A 78 30.22 2.75 -6.96
C LEU A 78 28.95 3.29 -7.64
N LEU A 79 28.81 3.10 -8.96
CA LEU A 79 27.67 3.58 -9.72
C LEU A 79 26.53 2.55 -9.66
N PRO A 80 25.29 2.99 -9.37
CA PRO A 80 24.14 2.10 -9.33
C PRO A 80 23.81 1.58 -10.74
N ARG A 81 23.51 0.28 -10.84
CA ARG A 81 23.01 -0.30 -12.10
C ARG A 81 21.51 -0.02 -12.26
N PRO A 82 21.02 0.26 -13.48
CA PRO A 82 19.58 0.36 -13.73
C PRO A 82 18.92 -1.02 -13.63
N GLN A 83 17.69 -1.05 -13.13
CA GLN A 83 16.82 -2.22 -13.18
C GLN A 83 16.29 -2.44 -14.61
N ALA A 84 15.74 -3.62 -14.89
CA ALA A 84 15.14 -3.92 -16.20
C ALA A 84 13.98 -2.94 -16.53
N PRO A 85 13.77 -2.60 -17.81
CA PRO A 85 12.59 -1.83 -18.21
C PRO A 85 11.32 -2.63 -17.84
N GLY A 86 10.27 -1.95 -17.35
CA GLY A 86 9.05 -2.62 -16.89
C GLY A 86 9.02 -2.92 -15.38
N THR A 87 10.17 -3.00 -14.70
CA THR A 87 10.22 -3.29 -13.26
C THR A 87 9.44 -2.26 -12.43
N ARG A 88 9.55 -0.98 -12.81
CA ARG A 88 8.85 0.10 -12.11
C ARG A 88 7.35 -0.01 -12.29
N GLU A 89 6.89 -0.34 -13.48
CA GLU A 89 5.50 -0.48 -13.85
C GLU A 89 4.85 -1.64 -13.08
N VAL A 90 5.57 -2.76 -12.91
CA VAL A 90 5.14 -3.89 -12.08
C VAL A 90 5.00 -3.48 -10.61
N VAL A 91 6.01 -2.78 -10.06
CA VAL A 91 5.96 -2.29 -8.68
C VAL A 91 4.81 -1.29 -8.48
N GLN A 92 4.61 -0.37 -9.43
CA GLN A 92 3.49 0.58 -9.38
C GLN A 92 2.14 -0.13 -9.46
N GLY A 93 1.99 -1.13 -10.33
CA GLY A 93 0.79 -1.95 -10.41
C GLY A 93 0.47 -2.65 -9.09
N TRP A 94 1.49 -3.20 -8.42
CA TRP A 94 1.33 -3.79 -7.08
C TRP A 94 0.89 -2.75 -6.04
N ILE A 95 1.56 -1.59 -5.97
CA ILE A 95 1.20 -0.51 -5.02
C ILE A 95 -0.24 -0.02 -5.25
N LEU A 96 -0.66 0.13 -6.51
CA LEU A 96 -2.00 0.58 -6.86
C LEU A 96 -3.10 -0.45 -6.54
N SER A 97 -2.73 -1.70 -6.31
CA SER A 97 -3.67 -2.75 -5.90
C SER A 97 -3.91 -2.81 -4.40
N LEU A 98 -3.09 -2.12 -3.60
CA LEU A 98 -3.19 -2.10 -2.13
C LEU A 98 -4.43 -1.33 -1.66
N SER A 99 -5.03 -1.80 -0.56
CA SER A 99 -6.09 -1.06 0.10
C SER A 99 -5.56 0.23 0.76
N ALA A 100 -6.47 1.14 1.13
CA ALA A 100 -6.07 2.42 1.73
C ALA A 100 -5.25 2.23 3.01
N PHE A 101 -5.56 1.20 3.81
CA PHE A 101 -4.80 0.89 5.02
C PHE A 101 -3.45 0.26 4.67
N GLU A 102 -3.40 -0.73 3.79
CA GLU A 102 -2.13 -1.32 3.35
C GLU A 102 -1.17 -0.29 2.74
N LEU A 103 -1.70 0.63 1.93
CA LEU A 103 -0.92 1.71 1.32
C LEU A 103 -0.36 2.66 2.38
N ALA A 104 -1.18 3.05 3.37
CA ALA A 104 -0.72 3.90 4.47
C ALA A 104 0.35 3.22 5.34
N ALA A 105 0.22 1.92 5.59
CA ALA A 105 1.24 1.15 6.28
C ALA A 105 2.53 1.03 5.46
N LEU A 106 2.41 0.77 4.15
CA LEU A 106 3.55 0.70 3.24
C LEU A 106 4.30 2.03 3.20
N GLU A 107 3.60 3.15 3.05
CA GLU A 107 4.20 4.49 3.04
C GLU A 107 4.95 4.75 4.36
N ARG A 108 4.29 4.51 5.50
CA ARG A 108 4.91 4.72 6.81
C ARG A 108 6.16 3.85 7.01
N ALA A 109 6.09 2.56 6.71
CA ALA A 109 7.22 1.65 6.85
C ALA A 109 8.36 2.01 5.88
N THR A 110 8.04 2.44 4.66
CA THR A 110 9.02 2.89 3.67
C THR A 110 9.73 4.16 4.13
N LEU A 111 9.02 5.14 4.68
CA LEU A 111 9.62 6.37 5.20
C LEU A 111 10.49 6.10 6.43
N ALA A 112 10.04 5.22 7.33
CA ALA A 112 10.78 4.83 8.53
C ALA A 112 12.11 4.14 8.18
N GLY A 113 12.04 3.08 7.38
CA GLY A 113 13.19 2.23 7.03
C GLY A 113 13.97 2.67 5.80
N LYS A 114 13.50 3.70 5.07
CA LYS A 114 14.06 4.16 3.78
C LYS A 114 14.20 3.04 2.74
N SER A 115 13.36 2.01 2.84
CA SER A 115 13.44 0.80 2.01
C SER A 115 12.04 0.32 1.65
N LEU A 116 11.69 0.48 0.38
CA LEU A 116 10.41 0.01 -0.16
C LEU A 116 10.30 -1.52 -0.09
N LEU A 117 11.39 -2.25 -0.30
CA LEU A 117 11.38 -3.72 -0.33
C LEU A 117 11.18 -4.33 1.06
N ALA A 118 11.84 -3.77 2.08
CA ALA A 118 11.65 -4.21 3.46
C ALA A 118 10.21 -3.92 3.93
N ALA A 119 9.70 -2.72 3.59
CA ALA A 119 8.32 -2.34 3.88
C ALA A 119 7.32 -3.24 3.15
N ALA A 120 7.53 -3.51 1.86
CA ALA A 120 6.67 -4.38 1.07
C ALA A 120 6.65 -5.81 1.61
N ARG A 121 7.80 -6.36 2.01
CA ARG A 121 7.89 -7.69 2.63
C ARG A 121 7.14 -7.73 3.96
N LEU A 122 7.28 -6.70 4.80
CA LEU A 122 6.58 -6.61 6.09
C LEU A 122 5.07 -6.52 5.91
N VAL A 123 4.58 -5.63 5.03
CA VAL A 123 3.14 -5.48 4.77
C VAL A 123 2.56 -6.75 4.15
N ALA A 124 3.23 -7.36 3.18
CA ALA A 124 2.77 -8.60 2.56
C ALA A 124 2.70 -9.79 3.54
N GLU A 125 3.55 -9.81 4.57
CA GLU A 125 3.56 -10.87 5.60
C GLU A 125 2.46 -10.70 6.66
N TRP A 126 1.93 -9.50 6.83
CA TRP A 126 0.93 -9.18 7.87
C TRP A 126 -0.43 -8.74 7.33
N SER A 127 -0.56 -8.53 6.02
CA SER A 127 -1.84 -8.23 5.38
C SER A 127 -2.82 -9.39 5.41
N GLU A 128 -3.99 -9.11 5.98
CA GLU A 128 -5.15 -10.01 5.98
C GLU A 128 -6.00 -9.87 4.71
N GLU A 129 -6.04 -8.66 4.13
CA GLU A 129 -6.84 -8.32 2.94
C GLU A 129 -6.16 -8.83 1.65
N GLY A 130 -4.82 -8.88 1.67
CA GLY A 130 -3.95 -9.34 0.58
C GLY A 130 -3.45 -10.79 0.72
N ALA A 131 -3.98 -11.58 1.66
CA ALA A 131 -3.57 -12.97 1.92
C ALA A 131 -3.74 -13.93 0.70
N GLN A 132 -4.29 -13.45 -0.41
CA GLN A 132 -4.44 -14.16 -1.68
C GLN A 132 -3.33 -13.85 -2.72
N ALA A 133 -2.42 -12.90 -2.46
CA ALA A 133 -1.34 -12.52 -3.39
C ALA A 133 0.08 -12.81 -2.87
N ALA A 134 0.26 -13.02 -1.57
CA ALA A 134 1.55 -13.41 -1.02
C ALA A 134 1.80 -14.91 -1.31
N VAL A 135 2.57 -15.20 -2.36
CA VAL A 135 3.29 -16.48 -2.42
C VAL A 135 4.11 -16.57 -1.13
N PRO A 136 3.92 -17.58 -0.28
CA PRO A 136 4.73 -17.73 0.91
C PRO A 136 6.18 -17.96 0.48
N VAL A 137 6.97 -16.88 0.44
CA VAL A 137 8.41 -16.95 0.21
C VAL A 137 8.98 -17.67 1.41
N SER A 138 9.20 -18.96 1.23
CA SER A 138 9.93 -19.79 2.17
C SER A 138 11.37 -19.30 2.10
N VAL A 139 11.82 -18.57 3.11
CA VAL A 139 13.26 -18.37 3.29
C VAL A 139 13.86 -19.76 3.44
N GLN A 140 14.68 -20.19 2.47
CA GLN A 140 15.47 -21.42 2.61
C GLN A 140 16.49 -21.18 3.71
N GLY A 141 16.13 -21.52 4.95
CA GLY A 141 16.99 -21.38 6.10
C GLY A 141 16.53 -22.30 7.23
N GLY A 142 17.23 -23.42 7.40
CA GLY A 142 17.18 -24.25 8.61
C GLY A 142 16.29 -25.49 8.51
N GLU A 143 16.92 -26.66 8.37
CA GLU A 143 16.30 -27.95 8.69
C GLU A 143 15.90 -27.93 10.18
N GLY A 144 14.59 -27.92 10.48
CA GLY A 144 14.08 -28.32 11.80
C GLY A 144 13.37 -27.28 12.69
N GLY A 145 13.12 -26.05 12.24
CA GLY A 145 12.38 -25.03 13.03
C GLY A 145 11.14 -24.54 12.30
N GLY A 146 10.04 -24.24 13.02
CA GLY A 146 8.85 -23.62 12.43
C GLY A 146 9.18 -22.35 11.64
N ARG A 147 8.38 -22.03 10.60
CA ARG A 147 8.58 -20.83 9.77
C ARG A 147 8.67 -19.59 10.66
N GLU A 148 9.84 -18.97 10.74
CA GLU A 148 10.01 -17.67 11.36
C GLU A 148 9.34 -16.63 10.45
N ARG A 149 8.24 -16.02 10.92
CA ARG A 149 7.56 -14.97 10.17
C ARG A 149 8.45 -13.74 10.11
N PHE A 150 8.41 -13.03 8.98
CA PHE A 150 9.12 -11.77 8.85
C PHE A 150 8.39 -10.68 9.64
N GLY A 151 8.87 -10.40 10.85
CA GLY A 151 8.29 -9.46 11.80
C GLY A 151 9.00 -8.11 11.83
N VAL A 152 8.63 -7.32 12.84
CA VAL A 152 9.16 -5.98 13.07
C VAL A 152 10.68 -6.00 13.32
N GLU A 153 11.16 -6.98 14.08
CA GLU A 153 12.58 -7.10 14.39
C GLU A 153 13.40 -7.50 13.15
N GLU A 154 12.89 -8.43 12.34
CA GLU A 154 13.52 -8.85 11.09
C GLU A 154 13.60 -7.67 10.11
N ALA A 155 12.52 -6.88 10.02
CA ALA A 155 12.48 -5.67 9.21
C ALA A 155 13.46 -4.61 9.71
N ALA A 156 13.52 -4.36 11.03
CA ALA A 156 14.43 -3.39 11.64
C ALA A 156 15.90 -3.77 11.41
N ARG A 157 16.24 -5.06 11.57
CA ARG A 157 17.58 -5.59 11.26
C ARG A 157 17.92 -5.43 9.79
N ALA A 158 16.98 -5.75 8.90
CA ALA A 158 17.20 -5.66 7.45
C ALA A 158 17.52 -4.23 6.98
N VAL A 159 16.83 -3.21 7.52
CA VAL A 159 17.09 -1.80 7.15
C VAL A 159 18.29 -1.20 7.87
N SER A 160 18.70 -1.76 9.01
CA SER A 160 19.82 -1.29 9.82
C SER A 160 21.11 -2.10 9.64
N LEU A 161 21.18 -2.94 8.61
CA LEU A 161 22.24 -3.94 8.42
C LEU A 161 23.66 -3.36 8.48
N GLU A 162 23.87 -2.20 7.83
CA GLU A 162 25.16 -1.51 7.88
C GLU A 162 25.48 -1.04 9.30
N VAL A 163 24.55 -0.35 9.96
CA VAL A 163 24.75 0.17 11.33
C VAL A 163 25.05 -0.97 12.30
N GLU A 164 24.29 -2.06 12.23
CA GLU A 164 24.54 -3.25 13.06
C GLU A 164 25.92 -3.86 12.80
N TRP A 165 26.34 -3.93 11.53
CA TRP A 165 27.67 -4.39 11.18
C TRP A 165 28.76 -3.49 11.77
N GLN A 166 28.61 -2.17 11.66
CA GLN A 166 29.56 -1.19 12.20
C GLN A 166 29.63 -1.27 13.73
N THR A 167 28.48 -1.30 14.41
CA THR A 167 28.40 -1.47 15.87
C THR A 167 29.05 -2.77 16.33
N LYS A 168 28.85 -3.87 15.61
CA LYS A 168 29.48 -5.16 15.92
C LYS A 168 31.01 -5.11 15.76
N LYS A 169 31.52 -4.33 14.80
CA LYS A 169 32.95 -4.22 14.53
C LYS A 169 33.67 -3.28 15.48
N TRP A 170 33.03 -2.18 15.86
CA TRP A 170 33.69 -1.08 16.56
C TRP A 170 33.11 -0.76 17.94
N GLY A 171 32.07 -1.47 18.36
CA GLY A 171 31.33 -1.19 19.58
C GLY A 171 30.20 -0.18 19.33
N GLU A 172 29.23 -0.15 20.25
CA GLU A 172 28.16 0.84 20.24
C GLU A 172 28.67 2.17 20.81
N VAL A 173 28.25 3.26 20.19
CA VAL A 173 28.49 4.61 20.71
C VAL A 173 27.24 4.99 21.50
N GLU A 174 27.39 5.23 22.81
CA GLU A 174 26.31 5.71 23.67
C GLU A 174 26.03 7.20 23.40
N ASP A 175 25.22 7.47 22.38
CA ASP A 175 24.66 8.77 22.07
C ASP A 175 23.18 8.60 21.64
N THR A 176 22.56 9.63 21.06
CA THR A 176 21.12 9.65 20.72
C THR A 176 20.71 8.61 19.65
N HIS A 177 21.64 7.84 19.07
CA HIS A 177 21.32 6.86 18.03
C HIS A 177 20.61 5.60 18.58
N ASP A 178 20.63 5.34 19.89
CA ASP A 178 19.82 4.28 20.52
C ASP A 178 18.31 4.58 20.42
N VAL A 179 17.92 5.85 20.59
CA VAL A 179 16.54 6.32 20.43
C VAL A 179 16.03 6.06 19.02
N GLU A 180 16.87 6.24 18.00
CA GLU A 180 16.46 6.01 16.60
C GLU A 180 16.12 4.55 16.32
N LYS A 181 16.84 3.60 16.93
CA LYS A 181 16.58 2.15 16.79
C LYS A 181 15.22 1.78 17.39
N GLU A 182 14.92 2.31 18.57
CA GLU A 182 13.63 2.08 19.24
C GLU A 182 12.49 2.81 18.53
N ASP A 183 12.74 4.01 18.00
CA ASP A 183 11.78 4.76 17.19
C ASP A 183 11.42 4.00 15.90
N LEU A 184 12.41 3.42 15.23
CA LEU A 184 12.22 2.59 14.04
C LEU A 184 11.32 1.38 14.33
N ARG A 185 11.60 0.63 15.41
CA ARG A 185 10.74 -0.50 15.85
C ARG A 185 9.32 -0.04 16.12
N ARG A 186 9.14 1.10 16.79
CA ARG A 186 7.82 1.68 17.06
C ARG A 186 7.08 2.03 15.76
N GLN A 187 7.76 2.63 14.79
CA GLN A 187 7.17 3.00 13.51
C GLN A 187 6.76 1.77 12.70
N LEU A 188 7.64 0.76 12.59
CA LEU A 188 7.35 -0.50 11.89
C LEU A 188 6.24 -1.30 12.59
N GLY A 189 6.24 -1.36 13.93
CA GLY A 189 5.17 -1.98 14.71
C GLY A 189 3.82 -1.29 14.50
N SER A 190 3.80 0.04 14.38
CA SER A 190 2.56 0.76 14.06
C SER A 190 2.02 0.43 12.67
N ALA A 191 2.90 0.16 11.69
CA ALA A 191 2.49 -0.27 10.36
C ALA A 191 1.89 -1.70 10.37
N VAL A 192 2.48 -2.62 11.14
CA VAL A 192 1.93 -3.97 11.33
C VAL A 192 0.53 -3.93 11.96
N LEU A 193 0.34 -3.14 13.03
CA LEU A 193 -0.95 -3.01 13.71
C LEU A 193 -2.05 -2.46 12.80
N LEU A 194 -1.71 -1.54 11.89
CA LEU A 194 -2.66 -0.96 10.94
C LEU A 194 -3.21 -2.01 9.96
N VAL A 195 -2.41 -3.03 9.65
CA VAL A 195 -2.69 -4.02 8.60
C VAL A 195 -3.23 -5.34 9.20
N SER A 196 -2.90 -5.65 10.46
CA SER A 196 -3.27 -6.90 11.15
C SER A 196 -4.65 -6.88 11.82
N GLY A 197 -5.59 -6.11 11.29
CA GLY A 197 -6.93 -5.97 11.88
C GLY A 197 -7.98 -5.46 10.90
N THR A 198 -7.72 -5.55 9.60
CA THR A 198 -8.68 -5.18 8.55
C THR A 198 -9.69 -6.31 8.31
N GLY A 199 -9.43 -7.53 8.79
CA GLY A 199 -10.37 -8.63 8.81
C GLY A 199 -11.46 -8.47 9.87
N ASN A 200 -12.70 -8.23 9.42
CA ASN A 200 -13.96 -8.39 10.18
C ASN A 200 -14.39 -7.31 11.19
N GLY A 201 -15.10 -6.30 10.67
CA GLY A 201 -16.14 -5.56 11.41
C GLY A 201 -17.59 -5.95 11.06
N THR A 202 -17.80 -6.91 10.15
CA THR A 202 -19.12 -7.26 9.60
C THR A 202 -19.44 -8.75 9.80
N GLY A 203 -19.40 -9.23 11.04
CA GLY A 203 -20.13 -10.46 11.39
C GLY A 203 -21.60 -10.13 11.62
N PRO A 204 -22.57 -10.93 11.14
CA PRO A 204 -23.96 -10.72 11.53
C PRO A 204 -24.06 -10.83 13.05
N LYS A 205 -24.55 -9.76 13.70
CA LYS A 205 -24.98 -9.84 15.10
C LYS A 205 -26.14 -10.81 15.14
N SER A 206 -25.94 -11.98 15.73
CA SER A 206 -27.03 -12.85 16.12
C SER A 206 -27.80 -12.15 17.24
N ASP A 207 -29.00 -11.67 16.91
CA ASP A 207 -30.01 -11.21 17.87
C ASP A 207 -30.50 -12.35 18.78
#